data_AF-A0A944JYZ9-F1
#
_entry.id   AF-A0A944JYZ9-F1
#
_cell.length_a   1.000
_cell.length_b   1.000
_cell.length_c   1.000
_cell.angle_alpha   90.00
_cell.angle_beta   90.00
_cell.angle_gamma   90.00
#
_symmetry.space_group_name_H-M   'P 1'
#
loop_
_entity.id
_entity.type
_entity.pdbx_description
1 polymer ?
#
loop_
_entity_poly.entity_id
_entity_poly.type
_entity_poly.pdbx_seq_one_letter_code
_entity_poly.pdbx_strand_id
1 'polypeptide(L)'
;MELFDTATVLTRVMTSGVVMSIEKSDRELPGLERLLTKRSGYAKAVLLNSRSAAVHAALAGQGIGHGDRISRPGLGERDLAFLAWLGITVEGDGPAAFDHIALDAENAHRLGELARAAQAPALVVDLTGLGFGPAAAVLTDDPAVWARAERLKIFGAYDLRTMWTQEEESADLVPGVQFNYRLSPLVAACARMALSQAAPPLTPSGATT
;
A
#
# COMPACT_ATOMS: atom_id res chain seq x y z
N MET A 1 -19.99 -21.40 3.20
CA MET A 1 -18.78 -20.59 2.93
C MET A 1 -17.91 -20.74 4.16
N GLU A 2 -16.82 -21.50 4.09
CA GLU A 2 -15.94 -21.66 5.26
C GLU A 2 -15.38 -20.29 5.64
N LEU A 3 -15.64 -19.88 6.88
CA LEU A 3 -14.95 -18.77 7.51
C LEU A 3 -13.48 -19.18 7.59
N PHE A 4 -12.62 -18.53 6.81
CA PHE A 4 -11.18 -18.65 7.00
C PHE A 4 -10.86 -18.16 8.40
N ASP A 5 -10.67 -19.10 9.34
CA ASP A 5 -10.21 -18.77 10.68
C ASP A 5 -8.79 -18.17 10.56
N THR A 6 -8.53 -17.13 11.34
CA THR A 6 -7.23 -16.49 11.47
C THR A 6 -6.16 -17.55 11.77
N ALA A 7 -6.48 -18.53 12.61
CA ALA A 7 -5.60 -19.65 12.91
C ALA A 7 -5.18 -20.42 11.65
N THR A 8 -6.10 -20.70 10.72
CA THR A 8 -5.79 -21.39 9.46
C THR A 8 -4.87 -20.58 8.56
N VAL A 9 -5.05 -19.26 8.49
CA VAL A 9 -4.18 -18.37 7.70
C VAL A 9 -2.79 -18.30 8.30
N LEU A 10 -2.69 -18.11 9.62
CA LEU A 10 -1.43 -18.10 10.35
C LEU A 10 -0.69 -19.42 10.18
N THR A 11 -1.34 -20.56 10.41
CA THR A 11 -0.74 -21.89 10.22
C THR A 11 -0.25 -22.07 8.79
N ARG A 12 -1.05 -21.72 7.76
CA ARG A 12 -0.63 -21.85 6.36
C ARG A 12 0.66 -21.09 6.07
N VAL A 13 0.74 -19.83 6.49
CA VAL A 13 1.94 -19.01 6.22
C VAL A 13 3.13 -19.53 7.03
N MET A 14 2.96 -19.78 8.32
CA MET A 14 4.05 -20.23 9.20
C MET A 14 4.59 -21.62 8.80
N THR A 15 3.73 -22.52 8.29
CA THR A 15 4.14 -23.85 7.82
C THR A 15 4.71 -23.85 6.41
N SER A 16 4.50 -22.78 5.63
CA SER A 16 5.03 -22.68 4.27
C SER A 16 6.55 -22.51 4.21
N GLY A 17 7.17 -22.15 5.34
CA GLY A 17 8.57 -21.73 5.40
C GLY A 17 8.83 -20.35 4.79
N VAL A 18 7.81 -19.71 4.19
CA VAL A 18 7.90 -18.39 3.57
C VAL A 18 7.71 -17.31 4.62
N VAL A 19 8.84 -16.85 5.16
CA VAL A 19 8.88 -15.80 6.18
C VAL A 19 9.26 -14.47 5.54
N MET A 20 10.07 -14.49 4.48
CA MET A 20 10.56 -13.30 3.80
C MET A 20 9.88 -13.07 2.45
N SER A 21 9.66 -11.81 2.11
CA SER A 21 9.04 -11.37 0.84
C SER A 21 9.93 -11.55 -0.41
N ILE A 22 11.05 -12.27 -0.31
CA ILE A 22 12.00 -12.52 -1.42
C ILE A 22 11.88 -13.93 -1.97
N GLU A 23 11.08 -14.76 -1.33
CA GLU A 23 11.03 -16.16 -1.64
C GLU A 23 10.20 -16.39 -2.90
N LYS A 24 10.76 -17.17 -3.83
CA LYS A 24 10.19 -17.44 -5.17
C LYS A 24 8.77 -17.99 -5.14
N SER A 25 8.35 -18.57 -4.02
CA SER A 25 7.04 -19.19 -3.80
C SER A 25 6.04 -18.30 -3.07
N ASP A 26 6.33 -17.02 -2.80
CA ASP A 26 5.37 -16.14 -2.15
C ASP A 26 4.09 -15.94 -3.01
N ARG A 27 2.94 -16.17 -2.38
CA ARG A 27 1.60 -16.02 -2.97
C ARG A 27 0.75 -14.99 -2.24
N GLU A 28 1.18 -14.55 -1.06
CA GLU A 28 0.36 -13.71 -0.18
C GLU A 28 0.42 -12.24 -0.61
N LEU A 29 1.60 -11.72 -0.96
CA LEU A 29 1.73 -10.36 -1.51
C LEU A 29 0.97 -10.20 -2.84
N PRO A 30 1.17 -11.04 -3.89
CA PRO A 30 0.36 -10.95 -5.11
C PRO A 30 -1.13 -11.23 -4.87
N GLY A 31 -1.47 -12.00 -3.84
CA GLY A 31 -2.84 -12.23 -3.43
C GLY A 31 -3.52 -10.96 -2.92
N LEU A 32 -2.83 -10.19 -2.07
CA LEU A 32 -3.34 -8.93 -1.53
C LEU A 32 -3.41 -7.84 -2.59
N GLU A 33 -2.39 -7.69 -3.44
CA GLU A 33 -2.40 -6.74 -4.57
C GLU A 33 -3.62 -6.93 -5.47
N ARG A 34 -3.90 -8.19 -5.88
CA ARG A 34 -5.07 -8.53 -6.70
C ARG A 34 -6.39 -8.24 -6.00
N LEU A 35 -6.47 -8.43 -4.69
CA LEU A 35 -7.68 -8.12 -3.94
C LEU A 35 -7.92 -6.61 -3.90
N LEU A 36 -6.88 -5.82 -3.65
CA LEU A 36 -6.94 -4.37 -3.61
C LEU A 36 -7.36 -3.80 -4.96
N THR A 37 -6.67 -4.17 -6.05
CA THR A 37 -7.00 -3.70 -7.41
C THR A 37 -8.42 -4.10 -7.83
N LYS A 38 -8.84 -5.34 -7.54
CA LYS A 38 -10.21 -5.79 -7.81
C LYS A 38 -11.26 -4.97 -7.08
N ARG A 39 -11.02 -4.58 -5.82
CA ARG A 39 -12.00 -3.86 -5.00
C ARG A 39 -12.01 -2.36 -5.27
N SER A 40 -10.86 -1.77 -5.56
CA SER A 40 -10.72 -0.34 -5.77
C SER A 40 -10.99 0.07 -7.22
N GLY A 41 -10.78 -0.83 -8.18
CA GLY A 41 -10.86 -0.55 -9.61
C GLY A 41 -9.55 -0.05 -10.23
N TYR A 42 -8.53 0.25 -9.43
CA TYR A 42 -7.22 0.67 -9.91
C TYR A 42 -6.46 -0.47 -10.61
N ALA A 43 -5.67 -0.15 -11.63
CA ALA A 43 -4.90 -1.13 -12.40
C ALA A 43 -3.73 -1.74 -11.62
N LYS A 44 -3.11 -0.99 -10.69
CA LYS A 44 -1.88 -1.38 -9.99
C LYS A 44 -1.96 -1.13 -8.49
N ALA A 45 -1.20 -1.94 -7.75
CA ALA A 45 -0.98 -1.79 -6.32
C ALA A 45 0.50 -2.01 -5.99
N VAL A 46 1.02 -1.23 -5.05
CA VAL A 46 2.35 -1.39 -4.43
C VAL A 46 2.13 -1.61 -2.93
N LEU A 47 2.60 -2.73 -2.38
CA LEU A 47 2.46 -3.03 -0.95
C LEU A 47 3.69 -2.59 -0.16
N LEU A 48 3.46 -1.88 0.95
CA LEU A 48 4.51 -1.36 1.83
C LEU A 48 4.22 -1.65 3.30
N ASN A 49 5.28 -1.69 4.11
CA ASN A 49 5.23 -2.03 5.53
C ASN A 49 4.79 -0.89 6.47
N SER A 50 4.40 0.27 5.94
CA SER A 50 3.89 1.38 6.75
C SER A 50 3.20 2.44 5.89
N ARG A 51 2.37 3.25 6.52
CA ARG A 51 1.76 4.44 5.91
C ARG A 51 2.81 5.44 5.41
N SER A 52 3.86 5.72 6.20
CA SER A 52 4.93 6.65 5.78
C SER A 52 5.69 6.15 4.55
N ALA A 53 5.93 4.83 4.47
CA ALA A 53 6.49 4.22 3.26
C ALA A 53 5.55 4.43 2.04
N ALA A 54 4.24 4.26 2.22
CA ALA A 54 3.28 4.50 1.15
C ALA A 54 3.18 5.96 0.73
N VAL A 55 3.30 6.91 1.66
CA VAL A 55 3.42 8.33 1.32
C VAL A 55 4.68 8.58 0.50
N HIS A 56 5.84 8.05 0.92
CA HIS A 56 7.07 8.18 0.15
C HIS A 56 6.92 7.57 -1.25
N ALA A 57 6.29 6.39 -1.37
CA ALA A 57 6.06 5.71 -2.63
C ALA A 57 5.08 6.42 -3.56
N ALA A 58 4.02 7.03 -3.02
CA ALA A 58 3.11 7.83 -3.82
C ALA A 58 3.81 9.04 -4.44
N LEU A 59 4.72 9.68 -3.70
CA LEU A 59 5.47 10.85 -4.17
C LEU A 59 6.61 10.47 -5.12
N ALA A 60 7.50 9.56 -4.72
CA ALA A 60 8.60 9.12 -5.57
C ALA A 60 8.10 8.43 -6.84
N GLY A 61 6.95 7.75 -6.78
CA GLY A 61 6.26 7.21 -7.94
C GLY A 61 5.98 8.28 -9.01
N GLN A 62 5.57 9.46 -8.57
CA GLN A 62 5.34 10.61 -9.46
C GLN A 62 6.63 11.34 -9.87
N GLY A 63 7.80 10.88 -9.40
CA GLY A 63 9.09 11.54 -9.60
C GLY A 63 9.35 12.71 -8.65
N ILE A 64 8.56 12.84 -7.58
CA ILE A 64 8.70 13.88 -6.57
C ILE A 64 9.72 13.42 -5.52
N GLY A 65 10.71 14.25 -5.22
CA GLY A 65 11.78 13.98 -4.28
C GLY A 65 12.37 15.23 -3.63
N HIS A 66 13.63 15.12 -3.20
CA HIS A 66 14.31 16.19 -2.48
C HIS A 66 14.32 17.52 -3.26
N GLY A 67 13.95 18.61 -2.61
CA GLY A 67 13.89 19.95 -3.18
C GLY A 67 12.55 20.28 -3.85
N ASP A 68 11.68 19.29 -4.06
CA ASP A 68 10.38 19.52 -4.67
C ASP A 68 9.35 20.10 -3.68
N ARG A 69 8.30 20.67 -4.26
CA ARG A 69 7.14 21.23 -3.57
C ARG A 69 5.89 20.46 -3.95
N ILE A 70 5.06 20.16 -2.97
CA ILE A 70 3.76 19.50 -3.18
C ILE A 70 2.65 20.26 -2.51
N SER A 71 1.43 20.09 -3.01
CA SER A 71 0.22 20.42 -2.25
C SER A 71 -0.36 19.16 -1.64
N ARG A 72 -0.62 19.19 -0.33
CA ARG A 72 -1.40 18.16 0.36
C ARG A 72 -2.04 18.75 1.62
N PRO A 73 -3.28 19.27 1.52
CA PRO A 73 -3.96 19.77 2.70
C PRO A 73 -4.28 18.63 3.67
N GLY A 74 -4.30 18.93 4.97
CA GLY A 74 -4.75 18.01 6.02
C GLY A 74 -3.72 16.95 6.45
N LEU A 75 -2.43 17.14 6.17
CA LEU A 75 -1.39 16.26 6.72
C LEU A 75 -1.20 16.51 8.22
N GLY A 76 -0.97 15.43 8.98
CA GLY A 76 -0.61 15.50 10.39
C GLY A 76 0.87 15.85 10.59
N GLU A 77 1.23 16.23 11.81
CA GLU A 77 2.60 16.66 12.18
C GLU A 77 3.68 15.63 11.81
N ARG A 78 3.39 14.33 12.00
CA ARG A 78 4.34 13.26 11.67
C ARG A 78 4.62 13.16 10.18
N ASP A 79 3.61 13.37 9.34
CA ASP A 79 3.79 13.35 7.89
C ASP A 79 4.59 14.57 7.43
N LEU A 80 4.28 15.75 7.99
CA LEU A 80 5.03 16.97 7.70
C LEU A 80 6.50 16.85 8.10
N ALA A 81 6.77 16.30 9.29
CA ALA A 81 8.15 16.07 9.74
C ALA A 81 8.88 15.06 8.85
N PHE A 82 8.21 13.99 8.44
CA PHE A 82 8.79 12.99 7.53
C PHE A 82 9.08 13.58 6.13
N LEU A 83 8.15 14.35 5.56
CA LEU A 83 8.34 15.01 4.27
C LEU A 83 9.45 16.06 4.33
N ALA A 84 9.52 16.84 5.40
CA ALA A 84 10.61 17.78 5.64
C ALA A 84 11.97 17.07 5.73
N TRP A 85 12.02 15.91 6.39
CA TRP A 85 13.24 15.08 6.43
C TRP A 85 13.65 14.54 5.06
N LEU A 86 12.68 14.19 4.20
CA LEU A 86 12.94 13.86 2.79
C LEU A 86 13.35 15.10 1.95
N GLY A 87 13.25 16.31 2.51
CA GLY A 87 13.52 17.57 1.82
C GLY A 87 12.40 18.00 0.88
N ILE A 88 11.17 17.51 1.08
CA ILE A 88 9.98 17.89 0.32
C ILE A 88 9.24 18.98 1.09
N THR A 89 8.93 20.08 0.41
CA THR A 89 8.16 21.19 1.00
C THR A 89 6.67 21.01 0.71
N VAL A 90 5.82 21.19 1.72
CA VAL A 90 4.36 21.17 1.56
C VAL A 90 3.84 22.60 1.53
N GLU A 91 3.22 23.00 0.42
CA GLU A 91 2.62 24.31 0.20
C GLU A 91 1.10 24.17 0.04
N GLY A 92 0.32 25.11 0.58
CA GLY A 92 -1.14 25.10 0.48
C GLY A 92 -1.60 25.82 -0.79
N ASP A 93 -2.47 25.15 -1.57
CA ASP A 93 -3.43 25.71 -2.55
C ASP A 93 -3.43 25.00 -3.93
N GLY A 94 -2.62 23.97 -4.13
CA GLY A 94 -2.65 23.12 -5.33
C GLY A 94 -3.49 21.85 -5.20
N PRO A 95 -3.70 21.10 -6.30
CA PRO A 95 -4.29 19.76 -6.23
C PRO A 95 -3.44 18.84 -5.35
N ALA A 96 -4.10 17.96 -4.59
CA ALA A 96 -3.41 17.03 -3.70
C ALA A 96 -2.49 16.10 -4.51
N ALA A 97 -1.22 15.99 -4.10
CA ALA A 97 -0.27 15.07 -4.74
C ALA A 97 -0.66 13.60 -4.57
N PHE A 98 -1.41 13.26 -3.52
CA PHE A 98 -1.96 11.92 -3.30
C PHE A 98 -3.21 11.98 -2.42
N ASP A 99 -4.13 11.04 -2.60
CA ASP A 99 -5.25 10.83 -1.69
C ASP A 99 -4.90 9.81 -0.61
N HIS A 100 -5.65 9.83 0.49
CA HIS A 100 -5.40 8.96 1.63
C HIS A 100 -6.70 8.39 2.19
N ILE A 101 -6.76 7.08 2.35
CA ILE A 101 -7.82 6.36 3.05
C ILE A 101 -7.17 5.52 4.14
N ALA A 102 -7.67 5.62 5.37
CA ALA A 102 -7.34 4.68 6.43
C ALA A 102 -8.46 3.64 6.55
N LEU A 103 -8.10 2.37 6.35
CA LEU A 103 -9.03 1.26 6.48
C LEU A 103 -8.97 0.64 7.87
N ASP A 104 -10.15 0.32 8.39
CA ASP A 104 -10.37 -0.39 9.62
C ASP A 104 -11.48 -1.45 9.45
N ALA A 105 -11.80 -2.17 10.52
CA ALA A 105 -12.85 -3.18 10.49
C ALA A 105 -14.24 -2.63 10.13
N GLU A 106 -14.51 -1.34 10.41
CA GLU A 106 -15.81 -0.72 10.19
C GLU A 106 -15.99 -0.29 8.73
N ASN A 107 -14.93 0.18 8.09
CA ASN A 107 -15.01 0.80 6.77
C ASN A 107 -14.35 -0.02 5.64
N ALA A 108 -13.65 -1.13 5.93
CA ALA A 108 -12.94 -1.94 4.93
C ALA A 108 -13.82 -2.42 3.77
N HIS A 109 -15.12 -2.64 4.02
CA HIS A 109 -16.09 -3.03 3.00
C HIS A 109 -16.37 -1.91 1.97
N ARG A 110 -16.06 -0.65 2.32
CA ARG A 110 -16.29 0.55 1.50
C ARG A 110 -15.09 0.93 0.63
N LEU A 111 -14.02 0.14 0.58
CA LEU A 111 -12.81 0.48 -0.19
C LEU A 111 -13.13 0.94 -1.63
N GLY A 112 -14.01 0.22 -2.35
CA GLY A 112 -14.37 0.61 -3.73
C GLY A 112 -15.22 1.89 -3.84
N GLU A 113 -15.96 2.27 -2.80
CA GLU A 113 -16.65 3.56 -2.74
C GLU A 113 -15.65 4.68 -2.46
N LEU A 114 -14.82 4.51 -1.44
CA LEU A 114 -13.82 5.49 -1.03
C LEU A 114 -12.78 5.74 -2.12
N ALA A 115 -12.35 4.68 -2.83
CA ALA A 115 -11.41 4.78 -3.94
C ALA A 115 -11.97 5.58 -5.12
N ARG A 116 -13.28 5.50 -5.40
CA ARG A 116 -13.91 6.28 -6.48
C ARG A 116 -14.00 7.77 -6.19
N ALA A 117 -13.90 8.16 -4.92
CA ALA A 117 -13.87 9.57 -4.52
C ALA A 117 -12.46 10.18 -4.62
N ALA A 118 -11.42 9.36 -4.80
CA ALA A 118 -10.05 9.83 -4.99
C ALA A 118 -9.90 10.51 -6.36
N GLN A 119 -9.13 11.60 -6.38
CA GLN A 119 -8.88 12.44 -7.55
C GLN A 119 -7.38 12.62 -7.83
N ALA A 120 -6.52 12.35 -6.85
CA ALA A 120 -5.08 12.48 -7.01
C ALA A 120 -4.49 11.33 -7.87
N PRO A 121 -3.30 11.52 -8.46
CA PRO A 121 -2.65 10.50 -9.31
C PRO A 121 -2.32 9.18 -8.60
N ALA A 122 -2.21 9.22 -7.27
CA ALA A 122 -1.92 8.08 -6.42
C ALA A 122 -2.82 8.10 -5.18
N LEU A 123 -3.33 6.93 -4.81
CA LEU A 123 -4.14 6.73 -3.61
C LEU A 123 -3.35 5.90 -2.59
N VAL A 124 -3.05 6.51 -1.44
CA VAL A 124 -2.47 5.83 -0.28
C VAL A 124 -3.60 5.17 0.52
N VAL A 125 -3.49 3.86 0.72
CA VAL A 125 -4.42 3.09 1.56
C VAL A 125 -3.66 2.58 2.77
N ASP A 126 -3.95 3.13 3.95
CA ASP A 126 -3.44 2.62 5.22
C ASP A 126 -4.27 1.42 5.68
N LEU A 127 -3.63 0.28 5.87
CA LEU A 127 -4.24 -0.99 6.27
C LEU A 127 -4.00 -1.29 7.75
N THR A 128 -3.32 -0.40 8.48
CA THR A 128 -2.94 -0.61 9.88
C THR A 128 -4.16 -0.83 10.78
N GLY A 129 -5.28 -0.16 10.50
CA GLY A 129 -6.54 -0.31 11.23
C GLY A 129 -7.19 -1.69 11.12
N LEU A 130 -6.70 -2.57 10.24
CA LEU A 130 -7.14 -3.96 10.16
C LEU A 130 -6.56 -4.86 11.27
N GLY A 131 -5.58 -4.38 12.03
CA GLY A 131 -5.11 -5.04 13.26
C GLY A 131 -3.97 -6.05 13.11
N PHE A 132 -3.33 -6.14 11.94
CA PHE A 132 -2.28 -7.15 11.67
C PHE A 132 -0.86 -6.58 11.50
N GLY A 133 -0.66 -5.36 11.99
CA GLY A 133 0.62 -4.63 11.92
C GLY A 133 0.56 -3.43 10.97
N PRO A 134 1.61 -2.60 10.94
CA PRO A 134 1.69 -1.51 9.98
C PRO A 134 1.77 -2.10 8.57
N ALA A 135 0.82 -1.68 7.74
CA ALA A 135 0.72 -2.11 6.36
C ALA A 135 0.03 -1.00 5.59
N ALA A 136 0.47 -0.75 4.37
CA ALA A 136 -0.17 0.21 3.49
C ALA A 136 0.01 -0.19 2.03
N ALA A 137 -0.75 0.45 1.17
CA ALA A 137 -0.62 0.31 -0.27
C ALA A 137 -0.64 1.65 -0.97
N VAL A 138 -0.02 1.72 -2.15
CA VAL A 138 -0.27 2.76 -3.14
C VAL A 138 -1.05 2.15 -4.28
N LEU A 139 -2.20 2.72 -4.62
CA LEU A 139 -3.02 2.36 -5.77
C LEU A 139 -2.90 3.43 -6.84
N THR A 140 -2.74 3.01 -8.09
CA THR A 140 -2.61 3.93 -9.24
C THR A 140 -2.99 3.21 -10.53
N ASP A 141 -3.41 3.99 -11.53
CA ASP A 141 -3.61 3.52 -12.89
C ASP A 141 -2.39 3.76 -13.77
N ASP A 142 -1.42 4.56 -13.29
CA ASP A 142 -0.21 4.89 -14.04
C ASP A 142 0.88 3.81 -13.82
N PRO A 143 1.27 3.05 -14.86
CA PRO A 143 2.31 2.04 -14.76
C PRO A 143 3.69 2.62 -14.43
N ALA A 144 3.98 3.88 -14.78
CA ALA A 144 5.24 4.55 -14.46
C ALA A 144 5.32 4.88 -12.95
N VAL A 145 4.21 5.38 -12.37
CA VAL A 145 4.11 5.61 -10.93
C VAL A 145 4.29 4.30 -10.17
N TRP A 146 3.62 3.23 -10.61
CA TRP A 146 3.79 1.90 -10.03
C TRP A 146 5.25 1.42 -10.10
N ALA A 147 5.89 1.52 -11.26
CA ALA A 147 7.26 1.02 -11.46
C ALA A 147 8.28 1.76 -10.57
N ARG A 148 8.19 3.09 -10.49
CA ARG A 148 9.07 3.90 -9.62
C ARG A 148 8.81 3.64 -8.14
N ALA A 149 7.54 3.55 -7.74
CA ALA A 149 7.16 3.23 -6.37
C ALA A 149 7.67 1.85 -5.93
N GLU A 150 7.61 0.83 -6.80
CA GLU A 150 8.17 -0.50 -6.53
C GLU A 150 9.68 -0.47 -6.27
N ARG A 151 10.42 0.41 -6.97
CA ARG A 151 11.88 0.55 -6.86
C ARG A 151 12.35 1.23 -5.57
N LEU A 152 11.47 1.80 -4.76
CA LEU A 152 11.85 2.26 -3.42
C LEU A 152 12.18 1.12 -2.46
N LYS A 153 11.66 -0.07 -2.72
CA LYS A 153 11.88 -1.25 -1.88
C LYS A 153 13.25 -1.84 -2.24
N ILE A 154 14.22 -1.69 -1.34
CA ILE A 154 15.48 -2.42 -1.44
C ILE A 154 15.15 -3.92 -1.46
N PHE A 155 15.72 -4.65 -2.42
CA PHE A 155 15.41 -6.06 -2.67
C PHE A 155 13.91 -6.31 -2.92
N GLY A 156 13.25 -5.35 -3.57
CA GLY A 156 11.90 -5.47 -4.11
C GLY A 156 11.85 -6.34 -5.37
N ALA A 157 10.69 -6.43 -6.01
CA ALA A 157 10.51 -7.28 -7.20
C ALA A 157 11.45 -6.92 -8.36
N TYR A 158 11.83 -5.64 -8.49
CA TYR A 158 12.83 -5.18 -9.45
C TYR A 158 14.23 -5.62 -9.07
N ASP A 159 14.70 -5.25 -7.88
CA ASP A 159 16.05 -5.58 -7.41
C ASP A 159 16.30 -7.09 -7.42
N LEU A 160 15.35 -7.94 -7.01
CA LEU A 160 15.55 -9.39 -7.01
C LEU A 160 15.76 -10.00 -8.40
N ARG A 161 15.29 -9.34 -9.46
CA ARG A 161 15.51 -9.78 -10.85
C ARG A 161 16.91 -9.39 -11.34
N THR A 162 17.40 -8.23 -10.93
CA THR A 162 18.68 -7.65 -11.40
C THR A 162 19.86 -7.86 -10.45
N MET A 163 19.60 -8.32 -9.21
CA MET A 163 20.63 -8.54 -8.17
C MET A 163 21.71 -9.54 -8.59
N TRP A 164 21.41 -10.42 -9.56
CA TRP A 164 22.35 -11.42 -10.09
C TRP A 164 23.02 -11.00 -11.40
N THR A 165 22.54 -9.96 -12.08
CA THR A 165 23.05 -9.52 -13.38
C THR A 165 23.97 -8.32 -13.29
N GLN A 166 23.96 -7.57 -12.17
CA GLN A 166 24.70 -6.29 -11.98
C GLN A 166 24.39 -5.19 -13.03
N GLU A 167 23.43 -5.43 -13.93
CA GLU A 167 22.97 -4.45 -14.91
C GLU A 167 21.81 -3.64 -14.31
N GLU A 168 22.00 -2.32 -14.18
CA GLU A 168 20.93 -1.40 -13.82
C GLU A 168 19.95 -1.27 -15.01
N GLU A 169 18.91 -2.10 -15.03
CA GLU A 169 17.77 -1.83 -15.90
C GLU A 169 17.13 -0.50 -15.48
N SER A 170 17.08 0.46 -16.41
CA SER A 170 16.32 1.72 -16.31
C SER A 170 16.82 2.72 -15.23
N ALA A 171 17.97 3.35 -15.48
CA ALA A 171 18.55 4.40 -14.62
C ALA A 171 17.57 5.56 -14.32
N ASP A 172 16.66 5.87 -15.25
CA ASP A 172 15.65 6.95 -15.10
C ASP A 172 14.55 6.64 -14.06
N LEU A 173 14.57 5.45 -13.46
CA LEU A 173 13.58 5.01 -12.47
C LEU A 173 14.17 4.90 -11.05
N VAL A 174 15.44 5.27 -10.83
CA VAL A 174 16.10 5.13 -9.52
C VAL A 174 15.63 6.25 -8.58
N PRO A 175 14.96 5.92 -7.46
CA PRO A 175 14.57 6.93 -6.49
C PRO A 175 15.81 7.44 -5.72
N GLY A 176 15.77 8.72 -5.31
CA GLY A 176 16.90 9.35 -4.62
C GLY A 176 17.32 8.68 -3.30
N VAL A 177 16.38 8.04 -2.58
CA VAL A 177 16.69 7.25 -1.38
C VAL A 177 15.77 6.01 -1.32
N GLN A 178 16.37 4.83 -1.19
CA GLN A 178 15.65 3.55 -1.02
C GLN A 178 15.64 3.11 0.45
N PHE A 179 14.61 2.35 0.85
CA PHE A 179 14.50 1.77 2.19
C PHE A 179 13.96 0.35 2.13
N ASN A 180 14.13 -0.41 3.22
CA ASN A 180 13.47 -1.71 3.36
C ASN A 180 11.99 -1.53 3.73
N TYR A 181 11.17 -1.16 2.74
CA TYR A 181 9.72 -0.95 2.90
C TYR A 181 8.88 -2.21 2.63
N ARG A 182 9.50 -3.39 2.62
CA ARG A 182 8.83 -4.63 2.23
C ARG A 182 7.82 -5.08 3.27
N LEU A 183 6.60 -5.32 2.81
CA LEU A 183 5.56 -5.94 3.61
C LEU A 183 5.85 -7.43 3.78
N SER A 184 5.65 -7.96 4.99
CA SER A 184 5.78 -9.39 5.27
C SER A 184 4.63 -10.18 4.62
N PRO A 185 4.90 -11.37 4.05
CA PRO A 185 3.86 -12.28 3.57
C PRO A 185 2.79 -12.61 4.62
N LEU A 186 3.17 -12.70 5.89
CA LEU A 186 2.22 -12.95 7.00
C LEU A 186 1.22 -11.80 7.16
N VAL A 187 1.74 -10.57 7.23
CA VAL A 187 0.89 -9.37 7.34
C VAL A 187 -0.01 -9.25 6.11
N ALA A 188 0.52 -9.53 4.92
CA ALA A 188 -0.25 -9.52 3.68
C ALA A 188 -1.39 -10.55 3.69
N ALA A 189 -1.13 -11.77 4.16
CA ALA A 189 -2.13 -12.82 4.28
C ALA A 189 -3.26 -12.44 5.24
N CYS A 190 -2.92 -11.88 6.40
CA CYS A 190 -3.88 -11.45 7.40
C CYS A 190 -4.70 -10.23 6.92
N ALA A 191 -4.07 -9.22 6.32
CA ALA A 191 -4.77 -8.07 5.74
C ALA A 191 -5.72 -8.53 4.61
N ARG A 192 -5.30 -9.47 3.77
CA ARG A 192 -6.13 -10.06 2.71
C ARG A 192 -7.36 -10.77 3.27
N MET A 193 -7.19 -11.54 4.36
CA MET A 193 -8.29 -12.19 5.05
C MET A 193 -9.27 -11.17 5.63
N ALA A 194 -8.78 -10.18 6.37
CA ALA A 194 -9.59 -9.12 6.97
C ALA A 194 -10.42 -8.37 5.92
N LEU A 195 -9.79 -7.97 4.82
CA LEU A 195 -10.48 -7.35 3.68
C LEU A 195 -11.52 -8.31 3.10
N SER A 196 -11.17 -9.56 2.85
CA SER A 196 -12.09 -10.55 2.25
C SER A 196 -13.35 -10.77 3.10
N GLN A 197 -13.22 -10.69 4.43
CA GLN A 197 -14.31 -10.87 5.39
C GLN A 197 -15.10 -9.60 5.67
N ALA A 198 -14.58 -8.43 5.29
CA ALA A 198 -15.28 -7.16 5.49
C ALA A 198 -16.63 -7.16 4.75
N ALA A 199 -17.71 -7.23 5.52
CA ALA A 199 -19.08 -7.14 5.07
C ALA A 199 -19.69 -5.81 5.53
N PRO A 200 -20.73 -5.31 4.85
CA PRO A 200 -21.51 -4.20 5.37
C PRO A 200 -22.05 -4.54 6.77
N PRO A 201 -22.09 -3.58 7.71
CA PRO A 201 -22.75 -3.81 8.99
C PRO A 201 -24.20 -4.23 8.75
N LEU A 202 -24.67 -5.21 9.51
CA LEU A 202 -26.07 -5.63 9.46
C LEU A 202 -26.94 -4.44 9.86
N THR A 203 -27.73 -3.91 8.92
CA THR A 203 -28.71 -2.88 9.21
C THR A 203 -29.68 -3.45 10.26
N PRO A 204 -29.84 -2.83 11.44
CA PRO A 204 -30.86 -3.30 12.38
C PRO A 204 -32.21 -3.15 11.69
N SER A 205 -32.85 -4.29 11.41
CA SER A 205 -34.23 -4.34 10.94
C SER A 205 -35.07 -3.59 11.96
N GLY A 206 -35.60 -2.44 11.57
CA GLY A 206 -36.46 -1.64 12.43
C GLY A 206 -37.64 -2.49 12.88
N ALA A 207 -37.66 -2.85 14.17
CA ALA A 207 -38.87 -3.28 14.84
C ALA A 207 -39.81 -2.08 14.88
N THR A 208 -40.69 -2.00 13.89
CA THR A 208 -41.87 -1.14 13.95
C THR A 208 -42.90 -1.90 14.79
N THR A 209 -43.05 -1.45 16.04
CA THR A 209 -44.21 -1.75 16.90
C THR A 209 -45.43 -0.99 16.44
#